data_AF-A0A0C9WF81-F1
#
_entry.id   AF-A0A0C9WF81-F1
#
_cell.length_a   1.000
_cell.length_b   1.000
_cell.length_c   1.000
_cell.angle_alpha   90.00
_cell.angle_beta   90.00
_cell.angle_gamma   90.00
#
_symmetry.space_group_name_H-M   'P 1'
#
loop_
_entity.id
_entity.type
_entity.pdbx_description
1 polymer ?
#
loop_
_entity_poly.entity_id
_entity_poly.type
_entity_poly.pdbx_seq_one_letter_code
_entity_poly.pdbx_strand_id
1 'polypeptide(L)'
;MKDTLTDANFPRTADGRVYHLGIKSGEVANRIVTVGSISRAEGISKYFDASPKPFSLYSERGFLTITGRYRGVPVSIVCIGMGGPNVDFFVREVRECVEGDVLIIRLGSCGCLTDLPVGSLILPKASVAVTRNLDFDFENGDHFSTPYRLSKPISADSDLLMTLQRALESTRPLAASNPIVTNAVNASTDSFYSSQGRQTSFQDHNSGLIDHLKETIPNMTSLEMETYWIFHLAASWKGFARPSPAVNPPLATGPVIPSNDESNPDGAKFLGDTFVSRVEKEEIPRPLIRAAAVQMVFASRSSQDFITPDRVLEVEAWCGRGVLEALWATDVPEKRLHPNEGSVWELAEGQ
;
A
#
# COMPACT_ATOMS: atom_id res chain seq x y z
N MET A 1 1.73 14.79 17.90
CA MET A 1 2.27 16.03 17.28
C MET A 1 1.56 17.25 17.85
N LYS A 2 2.33 18.17 18.43
CA LYS A 2 1.88 19.51 18.88
C LYS A 2 2.35 20.60 17.91
N ASP A 3 2.78 20.18 16.72
CA ASP A 3 3.48 21.02 15.74
C ASP A 3 2.48 21.78 14.88
N THR A 4 2.93 22.93 14.37
CA THR A 4 2.15 23.75 13.45
C THR A 4 2.01 23.05 12.10
N LEU A 5 0.77 22.89 11.62
CA LEU A 5 0.46 22.36 10.30
C LEU A 5 0.33 23.50 9.29
N THR A 6 0.80 23.26 8.07
CA THR A 6 0.95 24.29 7.03
C THR A 6 -0.22 24.38 6.05
N ASP A 7 -1.00 23.31 5.90
CA ASP A 7 -2.17 23.23 5.00
C ASP A 7 -3.19 22.19 5.52
N ALA A 8 -4.46 22.38 5.19
CA ALA A 8 -5.54 21.45 5.58
C ALA A 8 -5.84 20.39 4.51
N ASN A 9 -5.51 20.64 3.24
CA ASN A 9 -5.79 19.68 2.15
C ASN A 9 -4.76 18.54 2.13
N PHE A 10 -3.50 18.86 2.43
CA PHE A 10 -2.42 17.91 2.60
C PHE A 10 -1.53 18.33 3.79
N PRO A 11 -1.90 17.94 5.03
CA PRO A 11 -1.24 18.47 6.21
C PRO A 11 0.21 18.02 6.32
N ARG A 12 1.11 19.01 6.42
CA ARG A 12 2.53 18.81 6.68
C ARG A 12 3.00 19.67 7.83
N THR A 13 3.93 19.14 8.61
CA THR A 13 4.70 19.93 9.59
C THR A 13 5.63 20.92 8.87
N ALA A 14 6.15 21.90 9.60
CA ALA A 14 7.11 22.87 9.05
C ALA A 14 8.39 22.23 8.47
N ASP A 15 8.81 21.07 8.99
CA ASP A 15 9.96 20.30 8.46
C ASP A 15 9.58 19.31 7.36
N GLY A 16 8.36 19.38 6.83
CA GLY A 16 7.90 18.64 5.65
C GLY A 16 7.33 17.24 5.94
N ARG A 17 7.15 16.86 7.20
CA ARG A 17 6.60 15.54 7.56
C ARG A 17 5.13 15.46 7.26
N VAL A 18 4.74 14.35 6.66
CA VAL A 18 3.35 14.00 6.37
C VAL A 18 2.61 13.58 7.64
N TYR A 19 1.29 13.79 7.65
CA TYR A 19 0.51 13.75 8.88
C TYR A 19 0.37 12.36 9.52
N HIS A 20 0.16 11.31 8.72
CA HIS A 20 -0.13 9.98 9.26
C HIS A 20 1.14 9.14 9.44
N LEU A 21 1.94 8.99 8.39
CA LEU A 21 3.17 8.20 8.43
C LEU A 21 4.29 8.91 9.20
N GLY A 22 4.22 10.23 9.35
CA GLY A 22 5.22 11.03 10.05
C GLY A 22 6.56 11.16 9.33
N ILE A 23 6.71 10.57 8.15
CA ILE A 23 7.93 10.58 7.33
C ILE A 23 8.07 11.87 6.53
N LYS A 24 9.27 12.16 6.05
CA LYS A 24 9.53 13.21 5.05
C LYS A 24 10.43 12.71 3.92
N SER A 25 10.68 13.58 2.94
CA SER A 25 11.66 13.35 1.86
C SER A 25 13.00 12.85 2.43
N GLY A 26 13.59 11.83 1.80
CA GLY A 26 14.82 11.20 2.28
C GLY A 26 14.65 10.18 3.41
N GLU A 27 13.45 9.98 3.98
CA GLU A 27 13.19 8.96 5.02
C GLU A 27 12.49 7.70 4.48
N VAL A 28 12.00 7.73 3.24
CA VAL A 28 11.39 6.60 2.53
C VAL A 28 11.98 6.47 1.12
N ALA A 29 12.36 5.25 0.74
CA ALA A 29 12.98 4.94 -0.54
C ALA A 29 11.93 4.62 -1.62
N ASN A 30 12.37 4.62 -2.88
CA ASN A 30 11.56 4.22 -4.04
C ASN A 30 11.06 2.78 -3.98
N ARG A 31 11.81 1.89 -3.31
CA ARG A 31 11.52 0.46 -3.23
C ARG A 31 10.93 0.13 -1.87
N ILE A 32 9.69 -0.33 -1.86
CA ILE A 32 8.92 -0.47 -0.63
C ILE A 32 8.32 -1.87 -0.54
N VAL A 33 8.57 -2.53 0.59
CA VAL A 33 7.75 -3.64 1.05
C VAL A 33 6.76 -3.12 2.08
N THR A 34 5.49 -3.45 1.90
CA THR A 34 4.44 -3.09 2.87
C THR A 34 3.82 -4.32 3.52
N VAL A 35 3.68 -4.25 4.85
CA VAL A 35 3.21 -5.33 5.71
C VAL A 35 2.13 -4.84 6.66
N GLY A 36 1.35 -5.76 7.23
CA GLY A 36 0.30 -5.42 8.20
C GLY A 36 0.72 -5.54 9.67
N SER A 37 1.88 -6.12 9.98
CA SER A 37 2.34 -6.34 11.35
C SER A 37 3.75 -5.81 11.60
N ILE A 38 3.94 -5.20 12.78
CA ILE A 38 5.22 -4.66 13.24
C ILE A 38 6.28 -5.76 13.33
N SER A 39 5.93 -6.91 13.92
CA SER A 39 6.85 -8.05 14.05
C SER A 39 7.39 -8.55 12.70
N ARG A 40 6.56 -8.52 11.65
CA ARG A 40 7.00 -8.87 10.30
C ARG A 40 7.91 -7.80 9.72
N ALA A 41 7.60 -6.52 9.93
CA ALA A 41 8.46 -5.43 9.50
C ALA A 41 9.86 -5.55 10.12
N GLU A 42 9.93 -5.75 11.43
CA GLU A 42 11.17 -5.97 12.17
C GLU A 42 11.88 -7.28 11.77
N GLY A 43 11.12 -8.31 11.43
CA GLY A 43 11.67 -9.57 10.90
C GLY A 43 12.39 -9.36 9.58
N ILE A 44 11.79 -8.59 8.67
CA ILE A 44 12.36 -8.28 7.35
C ILE A 44 13.56 -7.34 7.48
N SER A 45 13.52 -6.34 8.37
CA SER A 45 14.60 -5.36 8.51
C SER A 45 15.93 -5.98 8.97
N LYS A 46 15.91 -7.18 9.56
CA LYS A 46 17.12 -7.94 9.91
C LYS A 46 17.97 -8.34 8.71
N TYR A 47 17.43 -8.29 7.50
CA TYR A 47 18.16 -8.56 6.27
C TYR A 47 18.80 -7.31 5.65
N PHE A 48 18.60 -6.13 6.22
CA PHE A 48 19.25 -4.92 5.75
C PHE A 48 20.76 -4.93 6.01
N ASP A 49 21.49 -4.22 5.15
CA ASP A 49 22.91 -3.99 5.28
C ASP A 49 23.19 -3.24 6.61
N ALA A 50 24.37 -3.48 7.18
CA ALA A 50 24.75 -2.87 8.44
C ALA A 50 25.07 -1.37 8.33
N SER A 51 25.44 -0.89 7.12
CA SER A 51 25.77 0.51 6.85
C SER A 51 25.01 1.05 5.64
N PRO A 52 24.38 2.25 5.74
CA PRO A 52 24.21 3.01 6.98
C PRO A 52 23.27 2.26 7.95
N LYS A 53 23.32 2.61 9.23
CA LYS A 53 22.40 2.02 10.22
C LYS A 53 20.96 2.29 9.77
N PRO A 54 20.08 1.26 9.68
CA PRO A 54 18.70 1.47 9.28
C PRO A 54 17.98 2.50 10.14
N PHE A 55 17.34 3.46 9.48
CA PHE A 55 16.42 4.40 10.07
C PHE A 55 15.12 3.69 10.48
N SER A 56 14.51 4.11 11.58
CA SER A 56 13.23 3.61 12.05
C SER A 56 12.41 4.73 12.67
N LEU A 57 11.15 4.84 12.25
CA LEU A 57 10.18 5.82 12.74
C LEU A 57 8.84 5.14 13.01
N TYR A 58 8.38 5.24 14.26
CA TYR A 58 7.02 4.85 14.64
C TYR A 58 6.16 6.11 14.79
N SER A 59 5.14 6.25 13.95
CA SER A 59 4.25 7.41 13.96
C SER A 59 3.21 7.34 15.08
N GLU A 60 2.72 8.50 15.47
CA GLU A 60 1.58 8.68 16.39
C GLU A 60 0.25 8.10 15.86
N ARG A 61 0.22 7.63 14.61
CA ARG A 61 -0.94 7.00 13.96
C ARG A 61 -0.74 5.50 13.73
N GLY A 62 0.32 4.91 14.28
CA GLY A 62 0.53 3.45 14.29
C GLY A 62 1.23 2.89 13.04
N PHE A 63 1.80 3.74 12.19
CA PHE A 63 2.66 3.32 11.08
C PHE A 63 4.11 3.21 11.54
N LEU A 64 4.75 2.08 11.25
CA LEU A 64 6.20 1.89 11.38
C LEU A 64 6.86 1.98 10.01
N THR A 65 7.80 2.90 9.84
CA THR A 65 8.66 2.96 8.66
C THR A 65 10.09 2.59 9.06
N ILE A 66 10.69 1.63 8.37
CA ILE A 66 12.10 1.27 8.51
C ILE A 66 12.76 1.43 7.15
N THR A 67 13.83 2.21 7.06
CA THR A 67 14.53 2.47 5.79
C THR A 67 16.01 2.18 5.95
N GLY A 68 16.55 1.40 5.01
CA GLY A 68 17.96 1.04 4.98
C GLY A 68 18.38 0.64 3.58
N ARG A 69 19.39 -0.22 3.49
CA ARG A 69 19.84 -0.81 2.23
C ARG A 69 19.69 -2.32 2.27
N TYR A 70 19.43 -2.93 1.12
CA TYR A 70 19.54 -4.36 0.90
C TYR A 70 20.48 -4.58 -0.28
N ARG A 71 21.66 -5.16 -0.04
CA ARG A 71 22.70 -5.36 -1.06
C ARG A 71 23.07 -4.05 -1.78
N GLY A 72 23.25 -2.99 -1.01
CA GLY A 72 23.59 -1.66 -1.47
C GLY A 72 22.43 -0.84 -2.03
N VAL A 73 21.24 -1.42 -2.23
CA VAL A 73 20.09 -0.73 -2.82
C VAL A 73 19.17 -0.19 -1.72
N PRO A 74 18.75 1.09 -1.75
CA PRO A 74 17.81 1.65 -0.78
C PRO A 74 16.45 0.96 -0.82
N VAL A 75 15.97 0.51 0.34
CA VAL A 75 14.67 -0.15 0.52
C VAL A 75 14.01 0.32 1.81
N SER A 76 12.70 0.54 1.75
CA SER A 76 11.86 0.83 2.91
C SER A 76 10.88 -0.29 3.20
N ILE A 77 10.59 -0.48 4.49
CA ILE A 77 9.53 -1.34 5.01
C ILE A 77 8.51 -0.41 5.65
N VAL A 78 7.25 -0.46 5.21
CA VAL A 78 6.16 0.32 5.80
C VAL A 78 5.08 -0.61 6.35
N CYS A 79 4.96 -0.66 7.68
CA CYS A 79 3.86 -1.35 8.35
C CYS A 79 2.62 -0.46 8.33
N ILE A 80 1.63 -0.86 7.53
CA ILE A 80 0.41 -0.09 7.30
C ILE A 80 -0.77 -0.55 8.16
N GLY A 81 -0.60 -1.60 8.95
CA GLY A 81 -1.73 -2.21 9.66
C GLY A 81 -2.71 -2.87 8.68
N MET A 82 -4.01 -2.62 8.87
CA MET A 82 -5.08 -3.31 8.15
C MET A 82 -6.05 -2.34 7.50
N GLY A 83 -6.57 -2.71 6.33
CA GLY A 83 -7.67 -2.05 5.64
C GLY A 83 -7.27 -0.97 4.64
N GLY A 84 -8.17 -0.73 3.68
CA GLY A 84 -8.04 0.28 2.64
C GLY A 84 -7.76 1.71 3.11
N PRO A 85 -8.35 2.22 4.20
CA PRO A 85 -8.04 3.57 4.68
C PRO A 85 -6.55 3.77 5.02
N ASN A 86 -5.90 2.77 5.62
CA ASN A 86 -4.47 2.85 5.91
C ASN A 86 -3.60 2.77 4.66
N VAL A 87 -4.08 2.05 3.63
CA VAL A 87 -3.44 2.04 2.31
C VAL A 87 -3.50 3.42 1.66
N ASP A 88 -4.61 4.16 1.82
CA ASP A 88 -4.75 5.51 1.26
C ASP A 88 -3.72 6.47 1.85
N PHE A 89 -3.59 6.49 3.19
CA PHE A 89 -2.52 7.24 3.87
C PHE A 89 -1.14 6.84 3.34
N PHE A 90 -0.85 5.54 3.31
CA PHE A 90 0.43 5.02 2.86
C PHE A 90 0.79 5.47 1.45
N VAL A 91 -0.05 5.18 0.46
CA VAL A 91 0.32 5.43 -0.95
C VAL A 91 0.41 6.92 -1.23
N ARG A 92 -0.52 7.73 -0.71
CA ARG A 92 -0.51 9.18 -0.95
C ARG A 92 0.67 9.86 -0.28
N GLU A 93 0.90 9.58 1.00
CA GLU A 93 1.95 10.24 1.75
C GLU A 93 3.35 9.81 1.33
N VAL A 94 3.55 8.54 0.96
CA VAL A 94 4.80 8.09 0.34
C VAL A 94 5.03 8.77 -0.99
N ARG A 95 4.02 8.84 -1.86
CA ARG A 95 4.18 9.44 -3.19
C ARG A 95 4.63 10.90 -3.10
N GLU A 96 4.14 11.58 -2.08
CA GLU A 96 4.41 12.97 -1.72
C GLU A 96 5.77 13.20 -1.03
N CYS A 97 6.51 12.13 -0.70
CA CYS A 97 7.85 12.17 -0.10
C CYS A 97 8.93 11.55 -1.00
N VAL A 98 8.56 10.90 -2.10
CA VAL A 98 9.50 10.21 -2.98
C VAL A 98 9.58 10.93 -4.33
N GLU A 99 10.77 11.09 -4.90
CA GLU A 99 10.97 11.52 -6.29
C GLU A 99 11.12 10.28 -7.18
N GLY A 100 10.70 10.36 -8.44
CA GLY A 100 10.84 9.25 -9.38
C GLY A 100 9.85 8.09 -9.15
N ASP A 101 10.16 6.90 -9.61
CA ASP A 101 9.23 5.76 -9.62
C ASP A 101 9.10 5.15 -8.22
N VAL A 102 7.91 4.69 -7.84
CA VAL A 102 7.69 4.00 -6.55
C VAL A 102 7.27 2.56 -6.84
N LEU A 103 7.98 1.60 -6.25
CA LEU A 103 7.74 0.17 -6.36
C LEU A 103 7.21 -0.32 -5.02
N ILE A 104 6.02 -0.91 -5.02
CA ILE A 104 5.36 -1.41 -3.81
C ILE A 104 5.13 -2.90 -3.96
N ILE A 105 5.66 -3.68 -3.03
CA ILE A 105 5.30 -5.10 -2.89
C ILE A 105 4.59 -5.30 -1.55
N ARG A 106 3.31 -5.68 -1.59
CA ARG A 106 2.54 -6.06 -0.40
C ARG A 106 2.90 -7.49 0.01
N LEU A 107 3.42 -7.68 1.23
CA LEU A 107 3.65 -8.99 1.83
C LEU A 107 2.65 -9.27 2.97
N GLY A 108 1.57 -9.97 2.63
CA GLY A 108 0.42 -10.19 3.51
C GLY A 108 0.17 -11.64 3.87
N SER A 109 -0.74 -11.84 4.82
CA SER A 109 -1.41 -13.11 5.02
C SER A 109 -2.81 -13.05 4.42
N CYS A 110 -3.37 -14.19 4.04
CA CYS A 110 -4.71 -14.26 3.48
C CYS A 110 -5.47 -15.52 3.94
N GLY A 111 -6.78 -15.48 3.74
CA GLY A 111 -7.61 -16.69 3.66
C GLY A 111 -7.61 -17.22 2.23
N CYS A 112 -7.50 -18.54 2.06
CA CYS A 112 -7.59 -19.20 0.75
C CYS A 112 -9.00 -19.74 0.51
N LEU A 113 -9.53 -19.50 -0.69
CA LEU A 113 -10.86 -19.90 -1.15
C LEU A 113 -10.85 -21.17 -2.03
N THR A 114 -9.66 -21.70 -2.32
CA THR A 114 -9.41 -22.93 -3.05
C THR A 114 -8.72 -23.97 -2.16
N ASP A 115 -8.48 -25.17 -2.69
CA ASP A 115 -7.88 -26.29 -1.94
C ASP A 115 -6.34 -26.21 -1.81
N LEU A 116 -5.78 -25.01 -1.82
CA LEU A 116 -4.34 -24.83 -1.59
C LEU A 116 -4.01 -25.09 -0.12
N PRO A 117 -2.93 -25.82 0.19
CA PRO A 117 -2.54 -26.05 1.57
C PRO A 117 -2.10 -24.75 2.24
N VAL A 118 -2.31 -24.65 3.55
CA VAL A 118 -1.73 -23.56 4.35
C VAL A 118 -0.21 -23.52 4.21
N GLY A 119 0.33 -22.29 4.19
CA GLY A 119 1.73 -22.00 3.84
C GLY A 119 2.00 -21.84 2.34
N SER A 120 1.00 -22.04 1.46
CA SER A 120 1.13 -21.71 0.04
C SER A 120 1.27 -20.20 -0.16
N LEU A 121 1.88 -19.80 -1.27
CA LEU A 121 2.02 -18.40 -1.67
C LEU A 121 1.10 -18.09 -2.85
N ILE A 122 0.36 -16.99 -2.74
CA ILE A 122 -0.52 -16.49 -3.80
C ILE A 122 0.00 -15.13 -4.24
N LEU A 123 0.29 -14.99 -5.53
CA LEU A 123 0.71 -13.77 -6.18
C LEU A 123 -0.44 -13.34 -7.11
N PRO A 124 -1.40 -12.53 -6.63
CA PRO A 124 -2.59 -12.23 -7.40
C PRO A 124 -2.24 -11.37 -8.63
N LYS A 125 -2.64 -11.83 -9.83
CA LYS A 125 -2.54 -11.05 -11.07
C LYS A 125 -3.52 -9.87 -11.09
N ALA A 126 -4.60 -9.98 -10.32
CA ALA A 126 -5.60 -8.94 -10.14
C ALA A 126 -6.27 -9.06 -8.77
N SER A 127 -6.90 -7.97 -8.34
CA SER A 127 -7.70 -7.91 -7.13
C SER A 127 -9.05 -7.25 -7.41
N VAL A 128 -10.09 -7.62 -6.67
CA VAL A 128 -11.37 -6.88 -6.58
C VAL A 128 -11.54 -6.32 -5.17
N ALA A 129 -12.33 -5.26 -5.02
CA ALA A 129 -12.84 -4.83 -3.72
C ALA A 129 -14.21 -5.44 -3.46
N VAL A 130 -14.40 -5.86 -2.20
CA VAL A 130 -15.69 -6.31 -1.66
C VAL A 130 -16.02 -5.41 -0.48
N THR A 131 -17.06 -4.60 -0.64
CA THR A 131 -17.47 -3.64 0.38
C THR A 131 -18.90 -3.91 0.83
N ARG A 132 -19.16 -3.75 2.12
CA ARG A 132 -20.51 -3.78 2.66
C ARG A 132 -21.34 -2.67 2.01
N ASN A 133 -22.53 -3.00 1.53
CA ASN A 133 -23.47 -2.03 1.01
C ASN A 133 -24.18 -1.35 2.16
N LEU A 134 -23.75 -0.15 2.57
CA LEU A 134 -24.36 0.56 3.70
C LEU A 134 -25.81 0.99 3.47
N ASP A 135 -26.29 0.95 2.23
CA ASP A 135 -27.68 1.23 1.88
C ASP A 135 -28.59 -0.02 1.97
N PHE A 136 -28.02 -1.21 2.21
CA PHE A 136 -28.79 -2.45 2.41
C PHE A 136 -29.35 -2.52 3.84
N ASP A 137 -30.62 -2.90 3.98
CA ASP A 137 -31.24 -3.14 5.29
C ASP A 137 -30.75 -4.49 5.85
N PHE A 138 -29.73 -4.47 6.71
CA PHE A 138 -29.23 -5.69 7.35
C PHE A 138 -30.10 -6.22 8.48
N GLU A 139 -31.05 -5.43 8.99
CA GLU A 139 -31.96 -5.85 10.06
C GLU A 139 -33.10 -6.70 9.48
N ASN A 140 -33.73 -6.22 8.40
CA ASN A 140 -34.90 -6.87 7.80
C ASN A 140 -34.58 -7.61 6.49
N GLY A 141 -33.44 -7.31 5.88
CA GLY A 141 -33.17 -7.64 4.48
C GLY A 141 -33.84 -6.65 3.52
N ASP A 142 -33.30 -6.56 2.30
CA ASP A 142 -33.88 -5.77 1.21
C ASP A 142 -33.90 -6.59 -0.09
N HIS A 143 -34.96 -6.43 -0.89
CA HIS A 143 -35.12 -7.06 -2.20
C HIS A 143 -34.56 -6.23 -3.37
N PHE A 144 -34.29 -4.94 -3.15
CA PHE A 144 -33.87 -4.00 -4.20
C PHE A 144 -32.35 -3.84 -4.31
N SER A 145 -31.61 -4.22 -3.27
CA SER A 145 -30.16 -4.08 -3.21
C SER A 145 -29.47 -5.35 -2.71
N THR A 146 -28.18 -5.49 -3.04
CA THR A 146 -27.35 -6.59 -2.53
C THR A 146 -26.61 -6.15 -1.27
N PRO A 147 -26.36 -7.05 -0.29
CA PRO A 147 -25.66 -6.70 0.94
C PRO A 147 -24.19 -6.32 0.71
N TYR A 148 -23.60 -6.71 -0.41
CA TYR A 148 -22.21 -6.42 -0.77
C TYR A 148 -22.10 -5.87 -2.19
N ARG A 149 -21.15 -4.96 -2.38
CA ARG A 149 -20.76 -4.38 -3.67
C ARG A 149 -19.41 -4.93 -4.09
N LEU A 150 -19.30 -5.29 -5.36
CA LEU A 150 -18.07 -5.79 -5.97
C LEU A 150 -17.53 -4.76 -6.97
N SER A 151 -16.24 -4.46 -6.89
CA SER A 151 -15.59 -3.61 -7.89
C SER A 151 -15.24 -4.40 -9.16
N LYS A 152 -14.89 -3.68 -10.23
CA LYS A 152 -14.13 -4.28 -11.34
C LYS A 152 -12.74 -4.73 -10.84
N PRO A 153 -12.15 -5.77 -11.45
CA PRO A 153 -10.79 -6.16 -11.12
C PRO A 153 -9.78 -5.10 -11.53
N ILE A 154 -8.72 -4.95 -10.72
CA ILE A 154 -7.55 -4.14 -11.03
C ILE A 154 -6.30 -5.04 -11.04
N SER A 155 -5.44 -4.88 -12.05
CA SER A 155 -4.26 -5.73 -12.24
C SER A 155 -3.04 -5.27 -11.44
N ALA A 156 -2.19 -6.23 -11.09
CA ALA A 156 -0.83 -5.95 -10.64
C ALA A 156 0.04 -5.44 -11.81
N ASP A 157 1.17 -4.80 -11.49
CA ASP A 157 2.25 -4.57 -12.46
C ASP A 157 2.86 -5.91 -12.88
N SER A 158 2.74 -6.25 -14.17
CA SER A 158 3.12 -7.58 -14.69
C SER A 158 4.60 -7.88 -14.53
N ASP A 159 5.46 -6.88 -14.75
CA ASP A 159 6.90 -7.05 -14.71
C ASP A 159 7.38 -7.21 -13.27
N LEU A 160 6.84 -6.43 -12.34
CA LEU A 160 7.13 -6.54 -10.91
C LEU A 160 6.60 -7.87 -10.35
N LEU A 161 5.42 -8.32 -10.77
CA LEU A 161 4.86 -9.62 -10.40
C LEU A 161 5.74 -10.78 -10.88
N MET A 162 6.24 -10.72 -12.11
CA MET A 162 7.13 -11.73 -12.69
C MET A 162 8.49 -11.75 -11.97
N THR A 163 9.06 -10.58 -11.67
CA THR A 163 10.30 -10.50 -10.87
C THR A 163 10.10 -11.03 -9.46
N LEU A 164 8.96 -10.72 -8.83
CA LEU A 164 8.60 -11.25 -7.51
C LEU A 164 8.46 -12.78 -7.52
N GLN A 165 7.82 -13.36 -8.54
CA GLN A 165 7.73 -14.81 -8.69
C GLN A 165 9.12 -15.45 -8.74
N ARG A 166 10.00 -14.97 -9.63
CA ARG A 166 11.36 -15.51 -9.79
C ARG A 166 12.18 -15.40 -8.50
N ALA A 167 12.05 -14.27 -7.80
CA ALA A 167 12.74 -14.05 -6.53
C ALA A 167 12.25 -14.97 -5.40
N LEU A 168 10.94 -15.25 -5.34
CA LEU A 168 10.39 -16.22 -4.39
C LEU A 168 10.81 -17.65 -4.74
N GLU A 169 10.90 -17.99 -6.02
CA GLU A 169 11.41 -19.28 -6.48
C GLU A 169 12.90 -19.45 -6.14
N SER A 170 13.74 -18.43 -6.39
CA SER A 170 15.17 -18.49 -6.12
C SER A 170 15.51 -18.51 -4.62
N THR A 171 14.67 -17.92 -3.79
CA THR A 171 14.86 -17.87 -2.32
C THR A 171 14.14 -19.00 -1.58
N ARG A 172 13.50 -19.93 -2.30
CA ARG A 172 12.75 -21.04 -1.73
C ARG A 172 13.64 -21.95 -0.88
N PRO A 173 13.30 -22.18 0.41
CA PRO A 173 13.99 -23.19 1.21
C PRO A 173 13.89 -24.58 0.56
N LEU A 174 14.96 -25.36 0.59
CA LEU A 174 15.00 -26.69 -0.03
C LEU A 174 13.90 -27.64 0.49
N ALA A 175 13.52 -27.49 1.76
CA ALA A 175 12.47 -28.29 2.39
C ALA A 175 11.04 -27.80 2.06
N ALA A 176 10.88 -26.60 1.48
CA ALA A 176 9.59 -26.03 1.18
C ALA A 176 9.04 -26.61 -0.14
N SER A 177 7.93 -27.34 -0.05
CA SER A 177 7.19 -27.88 -1.21
C SER A 177 5.90 -27.11 -1.51
N ASN A 178 5.60 -26.08 -0.73
CA ASN A 178 4.39 -25.29 -0.85
C ASN A 178 4.27 -24.62 -2.25
N PRO A 179 3.08 -24.70 -2.89
CA PRO A 179 2.83 -24.05 -4.16
C PRO A 179 3.02 -22.52 -4.12
N ILE A 180 3.48 -21.97 -5.25
CA ILE A 180 3.40 -20.55 -5.59
C ILE A 180 2.40 -20.42 -6.75
N VAL A 181 1.33 -19.66 -6.57
CA VAL A 181 0.24 -19.53 -7.53
C VAL A 181 0.17 -18.11 -8.05
N THR A 182 0.26 -17.92 -9.37
CA THR A 182 0.25 -16.59 -10.02
C THR A 182 -1.01 -16.32 -10.84
N ASN A 183 -1.69 -17.34 -11.33
CA ASN A 183 -2.98 -17.21 -12.02
C ASN A 183 -4.14 -17.10 -11.00
N ALA A 184 -4.08 -16.10 -10.12
CA ALA A 184 -5.02 -15.91 -9.02
C ALA A 184 -5.64 -14.51 -9.04
N VAL A 185 -6.93 -14.43 -8.66
CA VAL A 185 -7.62 -13.18 -8.32
C VAL A 185 -7.86 -13.14 -6.82
N ASN A 186 -7.51 -12.02 -6.20
CA ASN A 186 -7.73 -11.75 -4.79
C ASN A 186 -9.01 -10.91 -4.57
N ALA A 187 -9.67 -11.07 -3.43
CA ALA A 187 -10.69 -10.16 -2.92
C ALA A 187 -10.16 -9.36 -1.72
N SER A 188 -10.03 -8.04 -1.86
CA SER A 188 -9.76 -7.14 -0.74
C SER A 188 -11.08 -6.67 -0.14
N THR A 189 -11.28 -7.03 1.12
CA THR A 189 -12.51 -6.79 1.87
C THR A 189 -12.37 -5.57 2.76
N ASP A 190 -13.45 -4.80 2.95
CA ASP A 190 -13.47 -3.65 3.87
C ASP A 190 -13.58 -4.04 5.36
N SER A 191 -13.90 -5.30 5.65
CA SER A 191 -14.06 -5.83 7.00
C SER A 191 -13.68 -7.31 7.06
N PHE A 192 -13.15 -7.73 8.21
CA PHE A 192 -12.65 -9.10 8.39
C PHE A 192 -13.75 -10.16 8.56
N TYR A 193 -14.90 -9.79 9.13
CA TYR A 193 -15.99 -10.73 9.40
C TYR A 193 -17.05 -10.69 8.30
N SER A 194 -17.77 -9.57 8.23
CA SER A 194 -18.90 -9.36 7.33
C SER A 194 -18.52 -9.61 5.86
N SER A 195 -17.62 -8.79 5.31
CA SER A 195 -17.27 -8.85 3.88
C SER A 195 -16.36 -10.04 3.50
N GLN A 196 -15.92 -10.85 4.46
CA GLN A 196 -15.22 -12.12 4.22
C GLN A 196 -16.15 -13.34 4.38
N GLY A 197 -17.46 -13.15 4.45
CA GLY A 197 -18.43 -14.23 4.55
C GLY A 197 -18.31 -15.06 5.83
N ARG A 198 -17.76 -14.48 6.91
CA ARG A 198 -17.66 -15.19 8.19
C ARG A 198 -19.01 -15.16 8.88
N GLN A 199 -19.48 -16.33 9.29
CA GLN A 199 -20.72 -16.47 10.03
C GLN A 199 -20.47 -16.16 11.50
N THR A 200 -21.22 -15.21 12.06
CA THR A 200 -21.12 -14.78 13.46
C THR A 200 -22.53 -14.58 14.04
N SER A 201 -22.64 -14.03 15.24
CA SER A 201 -23.93 -13.62 15.82
C SER A 201 -24.54 -12.38 15.16
N PHE A 202 -23.82 -11.69 14.27
CA PHE A 202 -24.31 -10.51 13.55
C PHE A 202 -25.08 -10.93 12.29
N GLN A 203 -26.16 -10.20 11.98
CA GLN A 203 -26.94 -10.37 10.76
C GLN A 203 -26.21 -9.73 9.58
N ASP A 204 -25.23 -10.46 9.04
CA ASP A 204 -24.38 -9.98 7.94
C ASP A 204 -24.92 -10.32 6.55
N HIS A 205 -25.94 -11.17 6.42
CA HIS A 205 -26.51 -11.55 5.10
C HIS A 205 -25.43 -12.02 4.11
N ASN A 206 -24.41 -12.74 4.60
CA ASN A 206 -23.17 -13.04 3.86
C ASN A 206 -22.92 -14.54 3.63
N SER A 207 -23.89 -15.40 3.95
CA SER A 207 -23.75 -16.85 3.84
C SER A 207 -23.43 -17.30 2.41
N GLY A 208 -24.03 -16.66 1.40
CA GLY A 208 -23.76 -16.94 -0.01
C GLY A 208 -22.63 -16.09 -0.64
N LEU A 209 -21.97 -15.21 0.13
CA LEU A 209 -21.01 -14.25 -0.44
C LEU A 209 -19.81 -14.94 -1.09
N ILE A 210 -19.24 -15.95 -0.45
CA ILE A 210 -18.05 -16.64 -0.97
C ILE A 210 -18.36 -17.42 -2.24
N ASP A 211 -19.51 -18.11 -2.27
CA ASP A 211 -19.94 -18.85 -3.46
C ASP A 211 -20.20 -17.88 -4.62
N HIS A 212 -20.90 -16.78 -4.36
CA HIS A 212 -21.14 -15.73 -5.35
C HIS A 212 -19.82 -15.15 -5.91
N LEU A 213 -18.81 -14.91 -5.08
CA LEU A 213 -17.48 -14.46 -5.53
C LEU A 213 -16.82 -15.49 -6.45
N LYS A 214 -16.87 -16.79 -6.10
CA LYS A 214 -16.25 -17.87 -6.89
C LYS A 214 -16.96 -18.10 -8.22
N GLU A 215 -18.28 -17.94 -8.26
CA GLU A 215 -19.09 -18.04 -9.47
C GLU A 215 -18.89 -16.83 -10.40
N THR A 216 -18.81 -15.62 -9.84
CA THR A 216 -18.78 -14.37 -10.62
C THR A 216 -17.38 -14.00 -11.08
N ILE A 217 -16.34 -14.38 -10.34
CA ILE A 217 -14.96 -13.94 -10.59
C ILE A 217 -14.07 -15.14 -10.93
N PRO A 218 -13.64 -15.27 -12.20
CA PRO A 218 -12.75 -16.34 -12.61
C PRO A 218 -11.43 -16.33 -11.84
N ASN A 219 -11.00 -17.50 -11.38
CA ASN A 219 -9.79 -17.70 -10.58
C ASN A 219 -9.79 -16.95 -9.23
N MET A 220 -10.96 -16.70 -8.64
CA MET A 220 -11.06 -16.22 -7.26
C MET A 220 -10.37 -17.20 -6.30
N THR A 221 -9.26 -16.78 -5.70
CA THR A 221 -8.35 -17.67 -4.96
C THR A 221 -8.18 -17.27 -3.50
N SER A 222 -8.16 -15.98 -3.18
CA SER A 222 -7.84 -15.50 -1.84
C SER A 222 -8.66 -14.29 -1.43
N LEU A 223 -8.67 -14.03 -0.12
CA LEU A 223 -9.21 -12.82 0.47
C LEU A 223 -8.28 -12.24 1.54
N GLU A 224 -8.14 -10.92 1.52
CA GLU A 224 -7.47 -10.08 2.52
C GLU A 224 -8.12 -8.68 2.52
N MET A 225 -7.40 -7.60 2.83
CA MET A 225 -8.02 -6.29 3.08
C MET A 225 -7.31 -5.08 2.40
N GLU A 226 -6.18 -5.25 1.71
CA GLU A 226 -5.37 -4.11 1.22
C GLU A 226 -5.03 -4.12 -0.28
N THR A 227 -4.82 -5.30 -0.87
CA THR A 227 -4.17 -5.46 -2.18
C THR A 227 -4.86 -4.67 -3.31
N TYR A 228 -6.19 -4.67 -3.34
CA TYR A 228 -6.99 -3.89 -4.29
C TYR A 228 -6.66 -2.40 -4.22
N TRP A 229 -6.63 -1.83 -3.01
CA TRP A 229 -6.41 -0.40 -2.81
C TRP A 229 -5.01 0.01 -3.25
N ILE A 230 -4.01 -0.84 -3.01
CA ILE A 230 -2.63 -0.61 -3.46
C ILE A 230 -2.59 -0.58 -4.99
N PHE A 231 -3.15 -1.59 -5.65
CA PHE A 231 -3.16 -1.66 -7.12
C PHE A 231 -3.98 -0.51 -7.73
N HIS A 232 -5.13 -0.20 -7.14
CA HIS A 232 -6.02 0.86 -7.61
C HIS A 232 -5.38 2.24 -7.50
N LEU A 233 -4.77 2.59 -6.35
CA LEU A 233 -4.09 3.87 -6.19
C LEU A 233 -2.85 3.97 -7.08
N ALA A 234 -2.09 2.88 -7.23
CA ALA A 234 -0.97 2.83 -8.15
C ALA A 234 -1.39 3.11 -9.60
N ALA A 235 -2.47 2.48 -10.08
CA ALA A 235 -3.00 2.68 -11.42
C ALA A 235 -3.71 4.04 -11.61
N SER A 236 -4.27 4.60 -10.55
CA SER A 236 -4.99 5.88 -10.57
C SER A 236 -4.04 7.08 -10.64
N TRP A 237 -2.82 6.94 -10.13
CA TRP A 237 -1.85 8.03 -10.13
C TRP A 237 -1.17 8.13 -11.50
N LYS A 238 -1.52 9.18 -12.28
CA LYS A 238 -0.99 9.43 -13.63
C LYS A 238 0.00 10.60 -13.70
N GLY A 239 0.64 10.90 -12.56
CA GLY A 239 1.41 12.12 -12.34
C GLY A 239 0.51 13.37 -12.33
N PHE A 240 0.97 14.45 -11.70
CA PHE A 240 0.25 15.71 -11.72
C PHE A 240 0.13 16.24 -13.17
N ALA A 241 -1.08 16.25 -13.73
CA ALA A 241 -1.49 17.45 -14.44
C ALA A 241 -1.80 18.46 -13.33
N ARG A 242 -1.12 19.62 -13.29
CA ARG A 242 -1.60 20.72 -12.46
C ARG A 242 -3.10 20.86 -12.74
N PRO A 243 -3.98 20.79 -11.74
CA PRO A 243 -5.34 21.24 -11.94
C PRO A 243 -5.24 22.66 -12.53
N SER A 244 -5.96 22.94 -13.63
CA SER A 244 -6.40 24.32 -13.90
C SER A 244 -6.87 24.87 -12.57
N PRO A 245 -6.43 26.06 -12.13
CA PRO A 245 -6.62 26.53 -10.75
C PRO A 245 -8.06 26.27 -10.37
N ALA A 246 -8.27 25.19 -9.61
CA ALA A 246 -9.54 24.92 -8.98
C ALA A 246 -9.76 26.18 -8.17
N VAL A 247 -10.92 26.80 -8.32
CA VAL A 247 -11.30 28.00 -7.58
C VAL A 247 -10.88 27.75 -6.13
N ASN A 248 -9.77 28.37 -5.73
CA ASN A 248 -9.25 28.20 -4.40
C ASN A 248 -10.41 28.63 -3.49
N PRO A 249 -10.83 27.82 -2.51
CA PRO A 249 -11.57 28.36 -1.38
C PRO A 249 -10.77 29.58 -0.91
N PRO A 250 -11.41 30.72 -0.61
CA PRO A 250 -10.71 31.99 -0.43
C PRO A 250 -9.48 31.80 0.46
N LEU A 251 -8.29 31.99 -0.14
CA LEU A 251 -7.01 31.89 0.53
C LEU A 251 -7.08 32.81 1.74
N ALA A 252 -6.93 32.26 2.95
CA ALA A 252 -6.70 33.07 4.12
C ALA A 252 -5.36 33.81 3.90
N THR A 253 -5.42 35.12 3.65
CA THR A 253 -4.23 35.97 3.44
C THR A 253 -3.51 36.31 4.75
N GLY A 254 -3.54 35.40 5.73
CA GLY A 254 -2.93 35.55 7.05
C GLY A 254 -2.77 34.19 7.74
N PRO A 255 -1.96 34.12 8.81
CA PRO A 255 -1.78 32.89 9.59
C PRO A 255 -3.14 32.37 10.08
N VAL A 256 -3.33 31.04 10.04
CA VAL A 256 -4.53 30.38 10.56
C VAL A 256 -4.62 30.66 12.07
N ILE A 257 -5.53 31.55 12.46
CA ILE A 257 -5.84 31.82 13.87
C ILE A 257 -6.90 30.79 14.30
N PRO A 258 -6.66 29.97 15.34
CA PRO A 258 -7.69 29.12 15.91
C PRO A 258 -8.83 30.01 16.42
N SER A 259 -10.03 29.93 15.83
CA SER A 259 -11.18 30.74 16.26
C SER A 259 -12.18 29.90 17.04
N ASN A 260 -12.44 30.35 18.27
CA ASN A 260 -13.76 30.25 18.90
C ASN A 260 -14.40 31.65 18.74
N ASP A 261 -15.67 31.69 18.34
CA ASP A 261 -16.57 32.85 18.18
C ASP A 261 -16.75 33.53 16.80
N GLU A 262 -18.04 33.87 16.60
CA GLU A 262 -18.75 34.36 15.42
C GLU A 262 -18.55 35.86 15.13
N SER A 263 -18.36 36.26 13.85
CA SER A 263 -19.05 37.38 13.16
C SER A 263 -18.30 37.96 11.92
N ASN A 264 -18.85 37.67 10.73
CA ASN A 264 -19.08 38.49 9.51
C ASN A 264 -17.95 39.37 8.84
N PRO A 265 -18.16 40.01 7.65
CA PRO A 265 -17.58 39.56 6.37
C PRO A 265 -16.82 40.68 5.58
N ASP A 266 -16.47 40.35 4.33
CA ASP A 266 -16.16 41.20 3.15
C ASP A 266 -14.74 41.11 2.57
N GLY A 267 -14.71 40.91 1.24
CA GLY A 267 -13.53 40.56 0.46
C GLY A 267 -12.93 41.67 -0.40
N ALA A 268 -11.91 41.33 -1.19
CA ALA A 268 -11.37 42.16 -2.25
C ALA A 268 -10.61 41.35 -3.34
N LYS A 269 -10.68 41.86 -4.57
CA LYS A 269 -10.14 41.40 -5.88
C LYS A 269 -8.61 41.58 -6.03
N PHE A 270 -7.99 41.01 -7.08
CA PHE A 270 -7.05 41.59 -8.12
C PHE A 270 -6.30 40.44 -8.87
N LEU A 271 -6.40 40.29 -10.22
CA LEU A 271 -5.52 40.76 -11.35
C LEU A 271 -4.01 40.49 -11.17
N GLY A 272 -3.21 39.93 -12.11
CA GLY A 272 -3.36 39.43 -13.48
C GLY A 272 -2.07 38.72 -13.93
N ASP A 273 -2.14 37.85 -14.95
CA ASP A 273 -1.06 36.95 -15.37
C ASP A 273 -0.08 37.56 -16.39
N THR A 274 1.22 37.35 -16.20
CA THR A 274 2.27 37.52 -17.21
C THR A 274 2.84 36.18 -17.64
N PHE A 275 2.69 35.86 -18.93
CA PHE A 275 3.22 34.65 -19.57
C PHE A 275 4.72 34.74 -19.83
N VAL A 276 5.47 33.71 -19.44
CA VAL A 276 6.86 33.49 -19.88
C VAL A 276 6.92 32.21 -20.71
N SER A 277 7.56 32.30 -21.87
CA SER A 277 7.65 31.26 -22.91
C SER A 277 8.38 30.00 -22.43
N ARG A 278 7.80 28.83 -22.73
CA ARG A 278 8.37 27.50 -22.44
C ARG A 278 9.46 27.14 -23.45
N VAL A 279 10.64 26.80 -22.94
CA VAL A 279 11.68 26.06 -23.66
C VAL A 279 11.30 24.58 -23.61
N GLU A 280 11.22 23.93 -24.77
CA GLU A 280 10.99 22.48 -24.90
C GLU A 280 12.20 21.71 -24.33
N LYS A 281 12.05 21.16 -23.12
CA LYS A 281 12.96 20.15 -22.56
C LYS A 281 12.42 18.77 -22.95
N GLU A 282 13.31 17.86 -23.33
CA GLU A 282 13.00 16.43 -23.52
C GLU A 282 12.12 15.93 -22.37
N GLU A 283 10.89 15.53 -22.71
CA GLU A 283 9.92 15.06 -21.71
C GLU A 283 10.38 13.71 -21.17
N ILE A 284 11.09 13.72 -20.04
CA ILE A 284 11.23 12.53 -19.21
C ILE A 284 9.80 12.04 -18.93
N PRO A 285 9.44 10.78 -19.25
CA PRO A 285 8.08 10.33 -19.02
C PRO A 285 7.72 10.48 -17.54
N ARG A 286 6.44 10.58 -17.21
CA ARG A 286 6.04 10.81 -15.81
C ARG A 286 6.50 9.66 -14.92
N PRO A 287 6.83 9.92 -13.64
CA PRO A 287 7.08 8.85 -12.70
C PRO A 287 5.88 7.91 -12.62
N LEU A 288 6.10 6.69 -12.18
CA LEU A 288 5.07 5.66 -12.04
C LEU A 288 4.98 5.16 -10.59
N ILE A 289 3.83 4.58 -10.24
CA ILE A 289 3.70 3.70 -9.09
C ILE A 289 3.45 2.29 -9.63
N ARG A 290 4.33 1.35 -9.32
CA ARG A 290 4.24 -0.04 -9.73
C ARG A 290 3.95 -0.89 -8.50
N ALA A 291 2.96 -1.77 -8.60
CA ALA A 291 2.50 -2.53 -7.44
C ALA A 291 2.32 -4.02 -7.74
N ALA A 292 2.83 -4.86 -6.84
CA ALA A 292 2.60 -6.30 -6.82
C ALA A 292 2.31 -6.76 -5.38
N ALA A 293 1.87 -8.00 -5.23
CA ALA A 293 1.58 -8.57 -3.92
C ALA A 293 1.97 -10.05 -3.87
N VAL A 294 2.35 -10.49 -2.67
CA VAL A 294 2.45 -11.90 -2.29
C VAL A 294 1.69 -12.10 -0.98
N GLN A 295 0.89 -13.15 -0.95
CA GLN A 295 0.02 -13.49 0.16
C GLN A 295 0.34 -14.89 0.66
N MET A 296 0.61 -14.99 1.95
CA MET A 296 0.85 -16.26 2.63
C MET A 296 -0.50 -16.82 3.09
N VAL A 297 -0.83 -18.04 2.65
CA VAL A 297 -2.08 -18.70 3.06
C VAL A 297 -1.98 -19.11 4.53
N PHE A 298 -2.61 -18.34 5.41
CA PHE A 298 -2.63 -18.63 6.85
C PHE A 298 -3.84 -19.44 7.25
N ALA A 299 -4.94 -19.32 6.51
CA ALA A 299 -6.18 -20.04 6.77
C ALA A 299 -6.76 -20.60 5.48
N SER A 300 -7.17 -21.87 5.51
CA SER A 300 -7.99 -22.47 4.47
C SER A 300 -9.47 -22.23 4.77
N ARG A 301 -10.22 -21.65 3.83
CA ARG A 301 -11.67 -21.43 4.00
C ARG A 301 -12.50 -22.64 3.58
N SER A 302 -11.92 -23.62 2.89
CA SER A 302 -12.58 -24.91 2.59
C SER A 302 -12.41 -25.90 3.74
N SER A 303 -11.17 -26.12 4.20
CA SER A 303 -10.87 -27.12 5.25
C SER A 303 -10.87 -26.57 6.69
N GLN A 304 -10.93 -25.25 6.88
CA GLN A 304 -10.77 -24.57 8.18
C GLN A 304 -9.38 -24.73 8.84
N ASP A 305 -8.41 -25.27 8.11
CA ASP A 305 -7.03 -25.40 8.61
C ASP A 305 -6.39 -24.03 8.83
N PHE A 306 -5.55 -23.94 9.86
CA PHE A 306 -4.68 -22.80 10.13
C PHE A 306 -3.22 -23.22 10.10
N ILE A 307 -2.37 -22.32 9.60
CA ILE A 307 -0.92 -22.50 9.64
C ILE A 307 -0.42 -22.51 11.10
N THR A 308 0.53 -23.37 11.41
CA THR A 308 1.15 -23.43 12.75
C THR A 308 2.14 -22.29 12.94
N PRO A 309 2.39 -21.82 14.18
CA PRO A 309 3.35 -20.74 14.46
C PRO A 309 4.75 -20.99 13.88
N ASP A 310 5.29 -22.21 14.00
CA ASP A 310 6.62 -22.52 13.46
C ASP A 310 6.67 -22.35 11.93
N ARG A 311 5.62 -22.82 11.23
CA ARG A 311 5.50 -22.65 9.79
C ARG A 311 5.28 -21.19 9.38
N VAL A 312 4.64 -20.37 10.23
CA VAL A 312 4.57 -18.92 10.01
C VAL A 312 5.96 -18.32 9.97
N LEU A 313 6.82 -18.65 10.94
CA LEU A 313 8.19 -18.11 10.99
C LEU A 313 8.99 -18.49 9.73
N GLU A 314 8.89 -19.74 9.29
CA GLU A 314 9.57 -20.22 8.08
C GLU A 314 9.09 -19.49 6.82
N VAL A 315 7.77 -19.40 6.63
CA VAL A 315 7.17 -18.79 5.44
C VAL A 315 7.38 -17.27 5.44
N GLU A 316 7.29 -16.60 6.59
CA GLU A 316 7.59 -15.16 6.70
C GLU A 316 9.06 -14.88 6.39
N ALA A 317 9.99 -15.70 6.89
CA ALA A 317 11.41 -15.54 6.59
C ALA A 317 11.71 -15.76 5.11
N TRP A 318 11.10 -16.78 4.48
CA TRP A 318 11.21 -17.01 3.05
C TRP A 318 10.67 -15.82 2.24
N CYS A 319 9.42 -15.43 2.49
CA CYS A 319 8.78 -14.36 1.74
C CYS A 319 9.47 -13.00 1.95
N GLY A 320 9.91 -12.70 3.17
CA GLY A 320 10.64 -11.49 3.48
C GLY A 320 11.90 -11.35 2.62
N ARG A 321 12.71 -12.42 2.53
CA ARG A 321 13.89 -12.43 1.63
C ARG A 321 13.50 -12.36 0.16
N GLY A 322 12.50 -13.12 -0.27
CA GLY A 322 12.07 -13.11 -1.67
C GLY A 322 11.55 -11.74 -2.13
N VAL A 323 10.85 -11.00 -1.28
CA VAL A 323 10.38 -9.64 -1.58
C VAL A 323 11.55 -8.65 -1.67
N LEU A 324 12.50 -8.71 -0.74
CA LEU A 324 13.70 -7.87 -0.81
C LEU A 324 14.53 -8.16 -2.07
N GLU A 325 14.70 -9.44 -2.40
CA GLU A 325 15.38 -9.87 -3.63
C GLU A 325 14.66 -9.36 -4.88
N ALA A 326 13.31 -9.38 -4.90
CA ALA A 326 12.52 -8.85 -6.00
C ALA A 326 12.70 -7.34 -6.18
N LEU A 327 12.66 -6.58 -5.07
CA LEU A 327 12.86 -5.12 -5.10
C LEU A 327 14.28 -4.76 -5.55
N TRP A 328 15.29 -5.51 -5.09
CA TRP A 328 16.68 -5.36 -5.52
C TRP A 328 16.89 -5.69 -6.99
N ALA A 329 16.30 -6.79 -7.48
CA ALA A 329 16.41 -7.23 -8.86
C ALA A 329 15.60 -6.38 -9.84
N THR A 330 14.67 -5.54 -9.36
CA THR A 330 13.89 -4.66 -10.23
C THR A 330 14.69 -3.41 -10.58
N ASP A 331 15.05 -3.30 -11.86
CA ASP A 331 15.73 -2.13 -12.39
C ASP A 331 14.81 -0.90 -12.37
N VAL A 332 15.37 0.22 -11.94
CA VAL A 332 14.74 1.53 -11.94
C VAL A 332 15.80 2.52 -12.41
N PRO A 333 15.59 3.24 -13.53
CA PRO A 333 16.58 4.17 -14.05
C PRO A 333 17.01 5.18 -13.00
N GLU A 334 18.28 5.57 -12.97
CA GLU A 334 18.82 6.51 -11.97
C GLU A 334 18.05 7.84 -11.94
N LYS A 335 17.66 8.36 -13.10
CA LYS A 335 16.79 9.56 -13.24
C LYS A 335 15.36 9.40 -12.68
N ARG A 336 14.99 8.18 -12.26
CA ARG A 336 13.71 7.81 -11.64
C ARG A 336 13.90 7.35 -10.19
N LEU A 337 15.06 7.60 -9.60
CA LEU A 337 15.32 7.33 -8.19
C LEU A 337 15.35 8.65 -7.40
N HIS A 338 14.93 8.54 -6.14
CA HIS A 338 15.14 9.59 -5.15
C HIS A 338 16.65 9.77 -4.95
N PRO A 339 17.14 11.02 -4.83
CA PRO A 339 18.55 11.27 -4.56
C PRO A 339 19.06 10.55 -3.30
N ASN A 340 20.31 10.12 -3.31
CA ASN A 340 20.95 9.59 -2.10
C ASN A 340 21.33 10.72 -1.13
N GLU A 341 21.71 11.89 -1.64
CA GLU A 341 22.13 13.04 -0.84
C GLU A 341 21.02 13.51 0.10
N GLY A 342 21.33 13.65 1.39
CA GLY A 342 20.39 14.08 2.42
C GLY A 342 19.38 13.02 2.85
N SER A 343 19.50 11.78 2.34
CA SER A 343 18.64 10.67 2.71
C SER A 343 19.19 9.88 3.89
N VAL A 344 18.31 9.14 4.58
CA VAL A 344 18.72 8.25 5.68
C VAL A 344 19.49 7.01 5.21
N TRP A 345 19.58 6.79 3.90
CA TRP A 345 20.34 5.70 3.27
C TRP A 345 21.60 6.20 2.55
N GLU A 346 21.97 7.46 2.73
CA GLU A 346 23.23 8.02 2.25
C GLU A 346 24.41 7.27 2.89
N LEU A 347 25.41 6.93 2.08
CA LEU A 347 26.67 6.39 2.58
C LEU A 347 27.59 7.55 2.95
N ALA A 348 28.28 7.45 4.09
CA ALA A 348 29.35 8.39 4.41
C ALA A 348 30.46 8.31 3.36
N GLU A 349 31.10 9.44 3.05
CA GLU A 349 32.24 9.48 2.12
C GLU A 349 33.29 8.42 2.50
N GLY A 350 33.60 7.51 1.57
CA GLY A 350 34.61 6.45 1.74
C GLY A 350 34.10 5.08 2.20
N GLN A 351 32.78 4.82 2.18
CA GLN A 351 32.18 3.50 2.43
C GLN A 351 31.69 2.80 1.17
#